data_AF-A0A2G5VAV3-F1
#
_entry.id   AF-A0A2G5VAV3-F1
#
_cell.length_a   1.000
_cell.length_b   1.000
_cell.length_c   1.000
_cell.angle_alpha   90.00
_cell.angle_beta   90.00
_cell.angle_gamma   90.00
#
_symmetry.space_group_name_H-M   'P 1'
#
loop_
_entity.id
_entity.type
_entity.pdbx_description
1 polymer ?
#
loop_
_entity_poly.entity_id
_entity_poly.type
_entity_poly.pdbx_seq_one_letter_code
_entity_poly.pdbx_strand_id
1 'polypeptide(L)'
;MAANEESSMRIRPEPESTIPLENNQVTEETGEIAGAGDTSNAALLVEIKKLRSELIATTEENRKKQDEMLQKFESKMEDMKKGVSEKLQSIEALTSNDKPEKSDSTRNVASSKPVKQFKLKHVFEDSNKFQENVSNFSLDEDHDKVNWYINLMRRNNHLGFYVGCEPIAPADDKWSIRTITEYKVVGRKKNDVMRTCENCYQTDEGWGFSKFLDWEEMNKYCLADGKLQVEAKVTIIETTGLGKRKIRKFDESQEDVSDVILVVRDTKFYVSKMYLAAQSPIFKTLLLGNFSESKQSEVKLNGIDPDDFHYFLELLYGESAVDGNVMRAFFQGRSGTTGPKVPTF
;
A
#
# COMPACT_ATOMS: atom_id res chain seq x y z
N MET A 1 -59.20 -54.90 -3.42
CA MET A 1 -60.08 -53.99 -2.66
C MET A 1 -59.44 -52.61 -2.68
N ALA A 2 -60.23 -51.64 -3.17
CA ALA A 2 -60.21 -50.18 -2.98
C ALA A 2 -58.90 -49.37 -2.98
N ALA A 3 -59.02 -48.23 -3.67
CA ALA A 3 -58.05 -47.22 -4.08
C ALA A 3 -57.76 -46.11 -3.04
N ASN A 4 -56.71 -45.34 -3.36
CA ASN A 4 -56.45 -43.90 -3.14
C ASN A 4 -56.31 -43.35 -1.71
N GLU A 5 -55.15 -42.73 -1.41
CA GLU A 5 -54.91 -41.29 -1.64
C GLU A 5 -53.41 -40.94 -1.52
N GLU A 6 -52.89 -40.22 -2.51
CA GLU A 6 -51.56 -39.61 -2.53
C GLU A 6 -51.55 -38.34 -1.66
N SER A 7 -50.52 -38.16 -0.81
CA SER A 7 -50.20 -36.87 -0.20
C SER A 7 -48.82 -36.40 -0.67
N SER A 8 -48.80 -35.49 -1.64
CA SER A 8 -47.59 -34.79 -2.07
C SER A 8 -47.28 -33.65 -1.10
N MET A 9 -46.26 -33.79 -0.25
CA MET A 9 -45.68 -32.65 0.46
C MET A 9 -44.66 -31.95 -0.44
N ARG A 10 -45.12 -30.88 -1.11
CA ARG A 10 -44.25 -29.93 -1.82
C ARG A 10 -43.44 -29.14 -0.78
N ILE A 11 -42.12 -29.33 -0.82
CA ILE A 11 -41.15 -28.47 -0.14
C ILE A 11 -41.21 -27.10 -0.81
N ARG A 12 -41.66 -26.07 -0.08
CA ARG A 12 -41.60 -24.68 -0.53
C ARG A 12 -40.17 -24.16 -0.33
N PRO A 13 -39.58 -23.48 -1.32
CA PRO A 13 -38.32 -22.76 -1.13
C PRO A 13 -38.51 -21.57 -0.18
N GLU A 14 -37.52 -21.34 0.67
CA GLU A 14 -37.41 -20.16 1.54
C GLU A 14 -37.46 -18.87 0.69
N PRO A 15 -38.18 -17.82 1.11
CA PRO A 15 -38.19 -16.57 0.39
C PRO A 15 -36.88 -15.80 0.64
N GLU A 16 -36.23 -15.41 -0.46
CA GLU A 16 -35.22 -14.35 -0.51
C GLU A 16 -35.74 -13.13 0.25
N SER A 17 -35.08 -12.75 1.36
CA SER A 17 -35.36 -11.50 2.05
C SER A 17 -34.74 -10.32 1.29
N THR A 18 -35.21 -10.11 0.07
CA THR A 18 -35.05 -8.83 -0.63
C THR A 18 -36.06 -7.89 -0.01
N ILE A 19 -35.65 -7.06 0.96
CA ILE A 19 -36.50 -5.95 1.41
C ILE A 19 -36.51 -4.95 0.25
N PRO A 20 -37.64 -4.73 -0.45
CA PRO A 20 -37.76 -3.65 -1.40
C PRO A 20 -37.76 -2.36 -0.58
N LEU A 21 -36.91 -1.39 -0.94
CA LEU A 21 -37.11 0.00 -0.52
C LEU A 21 -38.39 0.50 -1.20
N GLU A 22 -39.54 0.19 -0.60
CA GLU A 22 -40.78 0.85 -0.96
C GLU A 22 -40.65 2.34 -0.69
N ASN A 23 -41.02 3.12 -1.71
CA ASN A 23 -41.18 4.56 -1.65
C ASN A 23 -42.19 4.90 -0.55
N ASN A 24 -41.72 5.14 0.67
CA ASN A 24 -42.47 5.91 1.64
C ASN A 24 -42.46 7.37 1.18
N GLN A 25 -43.38 7.70 0.26
CA GLN A 25 -43.88 9.06 0.12
C GLN A 25 -44.54 9.42 1.45
N VAL A 26 -43.89 10.28 2.22
CA VAL A 26 -44.53 10.94 3.35
C VAL A 26 -45.56 11.89 2.75
N THR A 27 -46.84 11.53 2.87
CA THR A 27 -47.96 12.45 2.68
C THR A 27 -47.84 13.58 3.71
N GLU A 28 -47.80 14.82 3.23
CA GLU A 28 -47.95 16.02 4.07
C GLU A 28 -49.34 15.99 4.72
N GLU A 29 -49.44 15.53 5.96
CA GLU A 29 -50.50 15.97 6.85
C GLU A 29 -50.06 17.31 7.44
N THR A 30 -50.64 18.39 6.90
CA THR A 30 -50.57 19.74 7.44
C THR A 30 -51.25 19.79 8.81
N GLY A 31 -50.47 19.55 9.86
CA GLY A 31 -50.79 19.95 11.22
C GLY A 31 -49.93 21.15 11.60
N GLU A 32 -50.51 22.35 11.58
CA GLU A 32 -49.87 23.58 12.06
C GLU A 32 -49.51 23.45 13.55
N ILE A 33 -48.22 23.52 13.88
CA ILE A 33 -47.77 23.97 15.19
C ILE A 33 -46.67 25.01 14.96
N ALA A 34 -47.04 26.28 15.12
CA ALA A 34 -46.15 27.42 14.98
C ALA A 34 -45.09 27.44 16.10
N GLY A 35 -43.81 27.44 15.71
CA GLY A 35 -42.68 27.71 16.59
C GLY A 35 -41.37 27.79 15.80
N ALA A 36 -40.50 28.76 16.13
CA ALA A 36 -39.27 29.12 15.40
C ALA A 36 -38.14 28.06 15.41
N GLY A 37 -38.47 26.77 15.28
CA GLY A 37 -37.54 25.63 15.25
C GLY A 37 -37.39 24.93 13.89
N ASP A 38 -38.26 25.22 12.91
CA ASP A 38 -38.30 24.48 11.64
C ASP A 38 -37.10 24.72 10.72
N THR A 39 -36.52 25.92 10.73
CA THR A 39 -35.37 26.25 9.88
C THR A 39 -34.10 25.50 10.32
N SER A 40 -33.97 25.24 11.64
CA SER A 40 -32.84 24.49 12.20
C SER A 40 -32.93 23.00 11.87
N ASN A 41 -34.13 22.42 11.90
CA ASN A 41 -34.36 21.01 11.60
C ASN A 41 -34.17 20.70 10.11
N ALA A 42 -34.62 21.59 9.22
CA ALA A 42 -34.42 21.46 7.79
C ALA A 42 -32.92 21.51 7.41
N ALA A 43 -32.16 22.44 8.00
CA ALA A 43 -30.71 22.51 7.79
C ALA A 43 -29.98 21.25 8.29
N LEU A 44 -30.38 20.72 9.44
CA LEU A 44 -29.85 19.47 10.00
C LEU A 44 -30.13 18.27 9.08
N LEU A 45 -31.32 18.18 8.50
CA LEU A 45 -31.68 17.12 7.56
C LEU A 45 -30.86 17.16 6.27
N VAL A 46 -30.51 18.36 5.78
CA VAL A 46 -29.63 18.53 4.62
C VAL A 46 -28.22 18.01 4.93
N GLU A 47 -27.67 18.35 6.10
CA GLU A 47 -26.34 17.89 6.49
C GLU A 47 -26.29 16.36 6.70
N ILE A 48 -27.33 15.78 7.31
CA ILE A 48 -27.45 14.32 7.47
C ILE A 48 -27.51 13.61 6.12
N LYS A 49 -28.27 14.14 5.16
CA LYS A 49 -28.35 13.57 3.80
C LYS A 49 -26.99 13.64 3.10
N LYS A 50 -26.26 14.74 3.26
CA LYS A 50 -24.92 14.92 2.70
C LYS A 50 -23.92 13.91 3.29
N LEU A 51 -23.85 13.79 4.61
CA LEU A 51 -22.99 12.82 5.29
C LEU A 51 -23.31 11.38 4.90
N ARG A 52 -24.59 11.04 4.72
CA ARG A 52 -25.01 9.72 4.26
C ARG A 52 -24.51 9.44 2.84
N SER A 53 -24.62 10.41 1.92
CA SER A 53 -24.12 10.27 0.56
C SER A 53 -22.60 10.09 0.51
N GLU A 54 -21.86 10.85 1.32
CA GLU A 54 -20.39 10.71 1.44
C GLU A 54 -19.99 9.34 2.00
N LEU A 55 -20.71 8.83 3.00
CA LEU A 55 -20.49 7.50 3.57
C LEU A 55 -20.75 6.39 2.55
N ILE A 56 -21.84 6.49 1.77
CA ILE A 56 -22.16 5.53 0.70
C ILE A 56 -21.04 5.52 -0.35
N ALA A 57 -20.62 6.69 -0.83
CA ALA A 57 -19.56 6.82 -1.83
C ALA A 57 -18.23 6.21 -1.33
N THR A 58 -17.85 6.50 -0.09
CA THR A 58 -16.63 5.96 0.52
C THR A 58 -16.70 4.43 0.68
N THR A 59 -17.87 3.91 1.08
CA THR A 59 -18.09 2.46 1.22
C THR A 59 -17.98 1.75 -0.12
N GLU A 60 -18.52 2.35 -1.18
CA GLU A 60 -18.50 1.79 -2.52
C GLU A 60 -17.10 1.83 -3.16
N GLU A 61 -16.34 2.89 -2.91
CA GLU A 61 -14.93 2.96 -3.29
C GLU A 61 -14.09 1.90 -2.57
N ASN A 62 -14.30 1.71 -1.26
CA ASN A 62 -13.61 0.66 -0.50
C ASN A 62 -13.96 -0.74 -1.02
N ARG A 63 -15.24 -1.00 -1.32
CA ARG A 63 -15.69 -2.27 -1.91
C ARG A 63 -15.01 -2.53 -3.26
N LYS A 64 -14.93 -1.51 -4.12
CA LYS A 64 -14.25 -1.63 -5.42
C LYS A 64 -12.77 -1.96 -5.26
N LYS A 65 -12.06 -1.28 -4.36
CA LYS A 65 -10.64 -1.57 -4.04
C LYS A 65 -10.47 -2.99 -3.48
N GLN A 66 -11.42 -3.44 -2.66
CA GLN A 66 -11.45 -4.81 -2.15
C GLN A 66 -11.58 -5.83 -3.27
N ASP A 67 -12.50 -5.62 -4.22
CA ASP A 67 -12.68 -6.50 -5.37
C ASP A 67 -11.43 -6.55 -6.27
N GLU A 68 -10.81 -5.40 -6.57
CA GLU A 68 -9.58 -5.33 -7.38
C GLU A 68 -8.39 -6.04 -6.71
N MET A 69 -8.20 -5.82 -5.40
CA MET A 69 -7.13 -6.46 -4.65
C MET A 69 -7.37 -7.96 -4.47
N LEU A 70 -8.61 -8.37 -4.24
CA LEU A 70 -9.02 -9.78 -4.25
C LEU A 70 -8.62 -10.41 -5.57
N GLN A 71 -9.07 -9.89 -6.72
CA GLN A 71 -8.73 -10.44 -8.05
C GLN A 71 -7.22 -10.59 -8.27
N LYS A 72 -6.43 -9.58 -7.88
CA LYS A 72 -4.96 -9.63 -7.96
C LYS A 72 -4.38 -10.75 -7.09
N PHE A 73 -4.94 -10.93 -5.90
CA PHE A 73 -4.57 -12.01 -5.00
C PHE A 73 -5.00 -13.39 -5.54
N GLU A 74 -6.20 -13.50 -6.12
CA GLU A 74 -6.69 -14.75 -6.74
C GLU A 74 -5.77 -15.17 -7.88
N SER A 75 -5.39 -14.25 -8.77
CA SER A 75 -4.44 -14.53 -9.85
C SER A 75 -3.13 -15.09 -9.32
N LYS A 76 -2.54 -14.46 -8.29
CA LYS A 76 -1.29 -14.94 -7.68
C LYS A 76 -1.46 -16.31 -7.02
N MET A 77 -2.63 -16.59 -6.42
CA MET A 77 -2.89 -17.88 -5.79
C MET A 77 -3.14 -18.99 -6.82
N GLU A 78 -3.82 -18.71 -7.92
CA GLU A 78 -3.98 -19.68 -9.01
C GLU A 78 -2.63 -19.99 -9.68
N ASP A 79 -1.77 -18.99 -9.84
CA ASP A 79 -0.39 -19.21 -10.30
C ASP A 79 0.39 -20.14 -9.34
N MET A 80 0.19 -19.99 -8.01
CA MET A 80 0.75 -20.91 -7.04
C MET A 80 0.15 -22.31 -7.11
N LYS A 81 -1.18 -22.46 -7.21
CA LYS A 81 -1.85 -23.76 -7.32
C LYS A 81 -1.37 -24.49 -8.57
N LYS A 82 -1.22 -23.78 -9.69
CA LYS A 82 -0.67 -24.32 -10.93
C LYS A 82 0.76 -24.81 -10.73
N GLY A 83 1.62 -24.02 -10.09
CA GLY A 83 3.00 -24.42 -9.78
C GLY A 83 3.11 -25.60 -8.81
N VAL A 84 2.17 -25.75 -7.87
CA VAL A 84 2.09 -26.91 -6.96
C VAL A 84 1.58 -28.15 -7.70
N SER A 85 0.56 -28.01 -8.56
CA SER A 85 0.02 -29.09 -9.39
C SER A 85 1.06 -29.64 -10.38
N GLU A 86 1.82 -28.75 -11.05
CA GLU A 86 2.89 -29.12 -11.97
C GLU A 86 4.07 -29.81 -11.26
N LYS A 87 4.40 -29.39 -10.03
CA LYS A 87 5.39 -30.08 -9.18
C LYS A 87 4.91 -31.45 -8.70
N LEU A 88 3.63 -31.62 -8.38
CA LEU A 88 3.05 -32.91 -7.99
C LEU A 88 3.11 -33.92 -9.14
N GLN A 89 2.77 -33.50 -10.37
CA GLN A 89 2.87 -34.35 -11.57
C GLN A 89 4.33 -34.72 -11.90
N SER A 90 5.28 -33.81 -11.65
CA SER A 90 6.70 -34.05 -11.85
C SER A 90 7.31 -35.01 -10.82
N ILE A 91 6.77 -35.04 -9.60
CA ILE A 91 7.19 -35.97 -8.53
C ILE A 91 6.57 -37.36 -8.75
N GLU A 92 5.33 -37.45 -9.23
CA GLU A 92 4.71 -38.72 -9.61
C GLU A 92 5.46 -39.40 -10.77
N ALA A 93 6.04 -38.62 -11.70
CA ALA A 93 6.88 -39.14 -12.78
C ALA A 93 8.24 -39.71 -12.33
N LEU A 94 8.69 -39.45 -11.09
CA LEU A 94 9.99 -39.87 -10.56
C LEU A 94 9.91 -41.07 -9.59
N THR A 95 8.72 -41.63 -9.34
CA THR A 95 8.56 -42.76 -8.38
C THR A 95 8.56 -44.16 -9.02
N SER A 96 8.97 -44.28 -10.27
CA SER A 96 9.24 -45.56 -10.93
C SER A 96 10.67 -45.65 -11.47
N ASN A 97 11.65 -45.82 -10.57
CA ASN A 97 12.74 -46.81 -10.64
C ASN A 97 13.93 -46.45 -9.72
N ASP A 98 14.25 -47.43 -8.85
CA ASP A 98 15.48 -47.77 -8.09
C ASP A 98 16.53 -46.74 -7.58
N LYS A 99 16.65 -46.79 -6.23
CA LYS A 99 17.82 -46.72 -5.30
C LYS A 99 18.68 -45.44 -5.10
N PRO A 100 19.25 -45.27 -3.88
CA PRO A 100 19.67 -43.98 -3.34
C PRO A 100 21.18 -43.71 -3.46
N GLU A 101 21.54 -42.44 -3.67
CA GLU A 101 22.84 -41.91 -3.29
C GLU A 101 22.69 -40.64 -2.44
N LYS A 102 23.47 -40.62 -1.35
CA LYS A 102 23.66 -39.50 -0.43
C LYS A 102 24.39 -38.36 -1.12
N SER A 103 24.01 -37.12 -0.84
CA SER A 103 25.01 -36.10 -0.45
C SER A 103 24.38 -34.98 0.37
N ASP A 104 25.01 -34.73 1.52
CA ASP A 104 24.89 -33.49 2.29
C ASP A 104 25.29 -32.29 1.43
N SER A 105 24.53 -31.21 1.48
CA SER A 105 25.10 -29.93 1.89
C SER A 105 24.01 -28.98 2.35
N THR A 106 24.02 -28.71 3.66
CA THR A 106 23.42 -27.54 4.26
C THR A 106 24.12 -26.31 3.70
N ARG A 107 23.45 -25.54 2.84
CA ARG A 107 23.83 -24.15 2.59
C ARG A 107 22.75 -23.25 3.16
N ASN A 108 23.06 -22.74 4.34
CA ASN A 108 22.50 -21.49 4.85
C ASN A 108 22.82 -20.39 3.83
N VAL A 109 21.89 -20.16 2.90
CA VAL A 109 21.88 -18.92 2.13
C VAL A 109 21.23 -17.90 3.04
N ALA A 110 22.06 -17.14 3.75
CA ALA A 110 21.63 -15.87 4.30
C ALA A 110 20.97 -15.09 3.16
N SER A 111 19.67 -14.86 3.29
CA SER A 111 18.85 -14.08 2.36
C SER A 111 19.42 -12.66 2.28
N SER A 112 20.34 -12.42 1.34
CA SER A 112 20.73 -11.06 1.00
C SER A 112 19.57 -10.46 0.22
N LYS A 113 18.91 -9.46 0.79
CA LYS A 113 17.90 -8.65 0.08
C LYS A 113 18.48 -8.24 -1.28
N PRO A 114 17.70 -8.29 -2.37
CA PRO A 114 18.18 -7.86 -3.68
C PRO A 114 18.58 -6.38 -3.62
N VAL A 115 19.84 -6.09 -3.96
CA VAL A 115 20.35 -4.73 -4.12
C VAL A 115 19.63 -4.10 -5.32
N LYS A 116 18.82 -3.07 -5.09
CA LYS A 116 18.12 -2.34 -6.15
C LYS A 116 18.99 -1.19 -6.63
N GLN A 117 19.13 -1.05 -7.94
CA GLN A 117 19.98 -0.04 -8.56
C GLN A 117 19.31 0.54 -9.79
N PHE A 118 19.35 1.86 -9.92
CA PHE A 118 18.81 2.60 -11.06
C PHE A 118 19.67 3.84 -11.36
N LYS A 119 19.37 4.50 -12.47
CA LYS A 119 20.12 5.68 -12.92
C LYS A 119 19.16 6.77 -13.37
N LEU A 120 19.24 7.92 -12.72
CA LEU A 120 18.60 9.17 -13.11
C LEU A 120 19.48 9.88 -14.14
N LYS A 121 18.87 10.45 -15.18
CA LYS A 121 19.59 11.23 -16.20
C LYS A 121 18.83 12.49 -16.55
N HIS A 122 19.52 13.62 -16.59
CA HIS A 122 18.90 14.87 -17.01
C HIS A 122 19.86 15.76 -17.79
N VAL A 123 19.31 16.59 -18.68
CA VAL A 123 20.04 17.64 -19.40
C VAL A 123 19.40 18.97 -19.02
N PHE A 124 20.13 19.78 -18.26
CA PHE A 124 19.69 21.11 -17.86
C PHE A 124 20.05 22.12 -18.94
N GLU A 125 19.04 22.83 -19.45
CA GLU A 125 19.22 23.93 -20.41
C GLU A 125 19.65 25.21 -19.69
N ASP A 126 20.32 26.12 -20.42
CA ASP A 126 20.77 27.43 -19.91
C ASP A 126 21.54 27.36 -18.56
N SER A 127 22.28 26.28 -18.31
CA SER A 127 22.91 26.03 -17.00
C SER A 127 23.97 27.06 -16.60
N ASN A 128 24.58 27.74 -17.58
CA ASN A 128 25.47 28.88 -17.32
C ASN A 128 24.76 30.08 -16.69
N LYS A 129 23.44 30.18 -16.82
CA LYS A 129 22.61 31.28 -16.30
C LYS A 129 21.97 30.97 -14.96
N PHE A 130 22.28 29.85 -14.32
CA PHE A 130 21.72 29.56 -12.99
C PHE A 130 22.03 30.69 -12.01
N GLN A 131 20.97 31.10 -11.33
CA GLN A 131 21.05 32.11 -10.30
C GLN A 131 21.64 31.52 -9.02
N GLU A 132 22.34 32.36 -8.27
CA GLU A 132 22.96 32.00 -7.01
C GLU A 132 21.90 31.55 -5.98
N ASN A 133 22.11 30.40 -5.35
CA ASN A 133 21.21 29.78 -4.37
C ASN A 133 19.79 29.44 -4.88
N VAL A 134 19.59 29.35 -6.19
CA VAL A 134 18.32 28.90 -6.79
C VAL A 134 18.42 27.43 -7.18
N SER A 135 17.46 26.62 -6.73
CA SER A 135 17.35 25.20 -7.07
C SER A 135 16.82 25.01 -8.49
N ASN A 136 17.41 24.06 -9.23
CA ASN A 136 16.99 23.67 -10.57
C ASN A 136 16.78 22.16 -10.56
N PHE A 137 15.54 21.74 -10.74
CA PHE A 137 15.13 20.34 -10.56
C PHE A 137 14.98 19.63 -11.91
N SER A 138 15.30 18.33 -11.94
CA SER A 138 14.82 17.44 -12.99
C SER A 138 13.34 17.12 -12.77
N LEU A 139 12.74 16.40 -13.72
CA LEU A 139 11.48 15.71 -13.46
C LEU A 139 11.70 14.58 -12.44
N ASP A 140 10.62 14.22 -11.76
CA ASP A 140 10.58 13.06 -10.87
C ASP A 140 10.57 11.75 -11.67
N GLU A 141 11.33 10.77 -11.20
CA GLU A 141 11.30 9.40 -11.68
C GLU A 141 10.87 8.45 -10.55
N ASP A 142 9.83 7.63 -10.78
CA ASP A 142 9.40 6.58 -9.84
C ASP A 142 10.36 5.40 -9.89
N HIS A 143 11.00 5.14 -8.75
CA HIS A 143 11.79 3.94 -8.51
C HIS A 143 11.50 3.41 -7.11
N ASP A 144 10.93 2.19 -7.05
CA ASP A 144 10.67 1.45 -5.82
C ASP A 144 9.71 2.13 -4.82
N LYS A 145 8.57 2.66 -5.32
CA LYS A 145 7.54 3.35 -4.53
C LYS A 145 8.02 4.71 -3.96
N VAL A 146 9.07 5.27 -4.56
CA VAL A 146 9.70 6.53 -4.15
C VAL A 146 9.95 7.34 -5.42
N ASN A 147 9.58 8.62 -5.39
CA ASN A 147 9.92 9.58 -6.44
C ASN A 147 11.33 10.09 -6.20
N TRP A 148 12.16 10.10 -7.24
CA TRP A 148 13.54 10.57 -7.18
C TRP A 148 13.77 11.71 -8.17
N TYR A 149 14.55 12.70 -7.77
CA TYR A 149 14.88 13.83 -8.64
C TYR A 149 16.31 14.32 -8.42
N ILE A 150 16.85 15.00 -9.43
CA ILE A 150 18.14 15.70 -9.37
C ILE A 150 17.88 17.17 -9.09
N ASN A 151 18.63 17.77 -8.16
CA ASN A 151 18.66 19.21 -7.93
C ASN A 151 20.08 19.74 -8.17
N LEU A 152 20.19 20.71 -9.08
CA LEU A 152 21.41 21.49 -9.30
C LEU A 152 21.24 22.91 -8.78
N MET A 153 22.26 23.41 -8.10
CA MET A 153 22.26 24.75 -7.52
C MET A 153 23.62 25.40 -7.69
N ARG A 154 23.67 26.65 -8.13
CA ARG A 154 24.89 27.45 -8.06
C ARG A 154 25.07 27.98 -6.65
N ARG A 155 26.21 27.71 -6.01
CA ARG A 155 26.52 28.20 -4.66
C ARG A 155 28.01 28.48 -4.47
N ASN A 156 28.35 29.68 -4.03
CA ASN A 156 29.70 30.16 -3.76
C ASN A 156 30.70 29.82 -4.88
N ASN A 157 30.32 30.14 -6.13
CA ASN A 157 31.09 29.82 -7.34
C ASN A 157 31.34 28.32 -7.59
N HIS A 158 30.48 27.45 -7.04
CA HIS A 158 30.48 26.02 -7.35
C HIS A 158 29.11 25.58 -7.85
N LEU A 159 29.11 24.52 -8.63
CA LEU A 159 27.93 23.72 -8.87
C LEU A 159 27.73 22.80 -7.65
N GLY A 160 26.58 22.94 -7.00
CA GLY A 160 26.02 21.95 -6.09
C GLY A 160 25.21 20.93 -6.88
N PHE A 161 25.37 19.65 -6.52
CA PHE A 161 24.64 18.54 -7.14
C PHE A 161 24.09 17.64 -6.04
N TYR A 162 22.77 17.56 -5.97
CA TYR A 162 22.02 16.78 -5.00
C TYR A 162 21.03 15.85 -5.71
N VAL A 163 20.70 14.76 -5.04
CA VAL A 163 19.61 13.85 -5.39
C VAL A 163 18.67 13.85 -4.22
N GLY A 164 17.42 14.22 -4.46
CA GLY A 164 16.33 14.14 -3.50
C GLY A 164 15.42 12.95 -3.77
N CYS A 165 14.65 12.58 -2.76
CA CYS A 165 13.64 11.55 -2.90
C CYS A 165 12.48 11.77 -1.94
N GLU A 166 11.29 11.36 -2.36
CA GLU A 166 10.07 11.43 -1.56
C GLU A 166 9.26 10.14 -1.73
N PRO A 167 8.80 9.49 -0.63
CA PRO A 167 7.90 8.35 -0.73
C PRO A 167 6.61 8.70 -1.47
N ILE A 168 6.15 7.83 -2.38
CA ILE A 168 4.93 8.07 -3.18
C ILE A 168 3.66 7.93 -2.34
N ALA A 169 3.66 7.00 -1.39
CA ALA A 169 2.58 6.82 -0.43
C ALA A 169 2.94 7.53 0.89
N PRO A 170 1.94 7.93 1.70
CA PRO A 170 2.18 8.42 3.06
C PRO A 170 3.01 7.38 3.82
N ALA A 171 4.27 7.72 4.04
CA ALA A 171 5.21 6.87 4.73
C ALA A 171 4.99 6.97 6.25
N ASP A 172 5.59 6.06 7.00
CA ASP A 172 5.72 6.25 8.45
C ASP A 172 6.45 7.57 8.73
N ASP A 173 6.15 8.22 9.86
CA ASP A 173 6.82 9.44 10.33
C ASP A 173 8.36 9.26 10.47
N LYS A 174 8.84 8.01 10.40
CA LYS A 174 10.25 7.62 10.55
C LYS A 174 10.78 6.77 9.38
N TRP A 175 10.36 7.05 8.15
CA TRP A 175 10.93 6.37 7.00
C TRP A 175 12.43 6.67 6.83
N SER A 176 13.16 5.71 6.26
CA SER A 176 14.52 5.98 5.83
C SER A 176 14.91 5.18 4.59
N ILE A 177 15.79 5.77 3.78
CA ILE A 177 16.38 5.11 2.61
C ILE A 177 17.88 5.31 2.67
N ARG A 178 18.62 4.22 2.84
CA ARG A 178 20.08 4.25 2.81
C ARG A 178 20.57 3.87 1.43
N THR A 179 21.40 4.71 0.83
CA THR A 179 21.90 4.52 -0.53
C THR A 179 23.40 4.75 -0.65
N ILE A 180 24.00 4.17 -1.68
CA ILE A 180 25.24 4.66 -2.27
C ILE A 180 24.88 5.33 -3.59
N THR A 181 25.19 6.61 -3.71
CA THR A 181 24.89 7.39 -4.90
C THR A 181 26.19 7.86 -5.57
N GLU A 182 26.35 7.50 -6.84
CA GLU A 182 27.40 8.01 -7.71
C GLU A 182 26.83 9.14 -8.57
N TYR A 183 27.38 10.33 -8.39
CA TYR A 183 27.00 11.56 -9.07
C TYR A 183 28.00 11.82 -10.19
N LYS A 184 27.49 12.13 -11.38
CA LYS A 184 28.31 12.35 -12.57
C LYS A 184 27.84 13.60 -13.32
N VAL A 185 28.77 14.52 -13.57
CA VAL A 185 28.61 15.55 -14.62
C VAL A 185 29.35 15.04 -15.85
N VAL A 186 28.64 14.97 -16.98
CA VAL A 186 29.22 14.49 -18.25
C VAL A 186 30.04 15.62 -18.87
N GLY A 187 31.33 15.38 -19.04
CA GLY A 187 32.26 16.35 -19.58
C GLY A 187 32.43 16.21 -21.10
N ARG A 188 32.83 17.29 -21.76
CA ARG A 188 33.24 17.24 -23.16
C ARG A 188 34.53 16.43 -23.29
N LYS A 189 34.61 15.58 -24.31
CA LYS A 189 35.84 14.81 -24.65
C LYS A 189 36.41 13.98 -23.48
N LYS A 190 35.53 13.30 -22.72
CA LYS A 190 35.87 12.44 -21.56
C LYS A 190 36.33 13.17 -20.28
N ASN A 191 36.05 14.47 -20.14
CA ASN A 191 36.30 15.20 -18.88
C ASN A 191 35.18 15.00 -17.85
N ASP A 192 34.70 13.76 -17.72
CA ASP A 192 33.62 13.44 -16.79
C ASP A 192 34.09 13.67 -15.35
N VAL A 193 33.24 14.32 -14.55
CA VAL A 193 33.52 14.54 -13.13
C VAL A 193 32.57 13.68 -12.34
N MET A 194 33.12 12.83 -11.46
CA MET A 194 32.35 11.88 -10.68
C MET A 194 32.69 11.98 -9.19
N ARG A 195 31.67 11.86 -8.34
CA ARG A 195 31.84 11.68 -6.89
C ARG A 195 30.85 10.64 -6.40
N THR A 196 31.17 9.97 -5.31
CA THR A 196 30.30 8.97 -4.68
C THR A 196 30.18 9.27 -3.20
N CYS A 197 28.98 9.14 -2.65
CA CYS A 197 28.76 9.16 -1.21
C CYS A 197 27.68 8.16 -0.81
N GLU A 198 27.75 7.74 0.46
CA GLU A 198 26.66 7.04 1.12
C GLU A 198 25.72 8.08 1.75
N ASN A 199 24.43 7.93 1.51
CA ASN A 199 23.39 8.85 1.99
C ASN A 199 22.35 8.07 2.81
N CYS A 200 21.72 8.75 3.76
CA CYS A 200 20.57 8.24 4.48
C CYS A 200 19.47 9.29 4.44
N TYR A 201 18.46 9.08 3.60
CA TYR A 201 17.31 9.94 3.46
C TYR A 201 16.33 9.65 4.59
N GLN A 202 15.86 10.69 5.27
CA GLN A 202 14.83 10.63 6.32
C GLN A 202 13.79 11.75 6.17
N THR A 203 13.98 12.58 5.15
CA THR A 203 13.20 13.76 4.77
C THR A 203 13.26 13.86 3.24
N ASP A 204 12.47 14.76 2.67
CA ASP A 204 12.51 15.11 1.23
C ASP A 204 13.76 15.92 0.83
N GLU A 205 14.54 16.41 1.81
CA GLU A 205 15.80 17.10 1.55
C GLU A 205 16.80 16.27 0.73
N GLY A 206 17.36 16.89 -0.32
CA GLY A 206 18.32 16.26 -1.21
C GLY A 206 19.71 16.10 -0.60
N TRP A 207 20.32 14.94 -0.82
CA TRP A 207 21.70 14.65 -0.42
C TRP A 207 22.67 14.76 -1.60
N GLY A 208 23.89 15.23 -1.34
CA GLY A 208 24.93 15.36 -2.35
C GLY A 208 26.05 16.31 -1.94
N PHE A 209 26.61 17.03 -2.91
CA PHE A 209 27.80 17.86 -2.71
C PHE A 209 27.49 19.32 -3.01
N SER A 210 27.66 20.20 -2.02
CA SER A 210 27.49 21.64 -2.19
C SER A 210 28.61 22.30 -3.01
N LYS A 211 29.76 21.64 -3.11
CA LYS A 211 30.90 22.02 -3.94
C LYS A 211 31.30 20.84 -4.84
N PHE A 212 30.37 20.39 -5.68
CA PHE A 212 30.59 19.24 -6.55
C PHE A 212 31.68 19.53 -7.59
N LEU A 213 31.56 20.65 -8.30
CA LEU A 213 32.45 21.09 -9.37
C LEU A 213 32.57 22.61 -9.35
N ASP A 214 33.77 23.15 -9.60
CA ASP A 214 33.97 24.59 -9.75
C ASP A 214 33.14 25.14 -10.92
N TRP A 215 32.54 26.31 -10.73
CA TRP A 215 31.62 26.88 -11.72
C TRP A 215 32.31 27.23 -13.04
N GLU A 216 33.55 27.73 -12.99
CA GLU A 216 34.31 28.09 -14.19
C GLU A 216 34.75 26.83 -14.94
N GLU A 217 35.21 25.80 -14.21
CA GLU A 217 35.56 24.50 -14.79
C GLU A 217 34.35 23.82 -15.45
N MET A 218 33.18 23.87 -14.80
CA MET A 218 31.93 23.37 -15.37
C MET A 218 31.62 24.04 -16.71
N ASN A 219 31.65 25.37 -16.76
CA ASN A 219 31.39 26.13 -17.99
C ASN A 219 32.41 25.81 -19.10
N LYS A 220 33.67 25.62 -18.71
CA LYS A 220 34.77 25.38 -19.66
C LYS A 220 34.80 23.96 -20.19
N TYR A 221 34.51 22.95 -19.38
CA TYR A 221 34.75 21.55 -19.74
C TYR A 221 33.48 20.73 -19.89
N CYS A 222 32.39 21.08 -19.22
CA CYS A 222 31.18 20.25 -19.17
C CYS A 222 30.00 20.83 -19.94
N LEU A 223 29.90 22.16 -20.02
CA LEU A 223 28.79 22.82 -20.69
C LEU A 223 28.95 22.80 -22.22
N ALA A 224 27.90 22.37 -22.95
CA ALA A 224 27.84 22.45 -24.41
C ALA A 224 26.58 23.20 -24.83
N ASP A 225 26.71 24.35 -25.51
CA ASP A 225 25.58 25.17 -25.98
C ASP A 225 24.57 25.52 -24.87
N GLY A 226 25.05 25.83 -23.67
CA GLY A 226 24.21 26.11 -22.50
C GLY A 226 23.66 24.87 -21.80
N LYS A 227 23.90 23.66 -22.34
CA LYS A 227 23.39 22.40 -21.82
C LYS A 227 24.39 21.72 -20.89
N LEU A 228 23.92 21.27 -19.75
CA LEU A 228 24.68 20.46 -18.80
C LEU A 228 24.02 19.10 -18.62
N GLN A 229 24.72 18.03 -19.00
CA GLN A 229 24.24 16.67 -18.82
C GLN A 229 24.77 16.10 -17.51
N VAL A 230 23.86 15.54 -16.71
CA VAL A 230 24.18 14.90 -15.44
C VAL A 230 23.55 13.52 -15.33
N GLU A 231 24.20 12.64 -14.58
CA GLU A 231 23.68 11.32 -14.22
C GLU A 231 23.86 11.10 -12.72
N ALA A 232 22.89 10.43 -12.10
CA ALA A 232 23.03 9.92 -10.74
C ALA A 232 22.68 8.44 -10.72
N LYS A 233 23.64 7.59 -10.36
CA LYS A 233 23.45 6.16 -10.20
C LYS A 233 23.20 5.86 -8.73
N VAL A 234 21.97 5.51 -8.40
CA VAL A 234 21.53 5.25 -7.03
C VAL A 234 21.50 3.74 -6.79
N THR A 235 22.13 3.32 -5.69
CA THR A 235 22.07 1.94 -5.21
C THR A 235 21.42 1.94 -3.84
N ILE A 236 20.21 1.39 -3.72
CA ILE A 236 19.51 1.26 -2.45
C ILE A 236 20.11 0.09 -1.67
N ILE A 237 20.66 0.41 -0.50
CA ILE A 237 21.18 -0.57 0.46
C ILE A 237 20.03 -1.10 1.31
N GLU A 238 19.21 -0.20 1.83
CA GLU A 238 18.17 -0.52 2.81
C GLU A 238 17.06 0.53 2.80
N THR A 239 15.84 0.08 3.09
CA THR A 239 14.67 0.92 3.27
C THR A 239 13.94 0.54 4.55
N THR A 240 13.39 1.54 5.25
CA THR A 240 12.52 1.37 6.42
C THR A 240 11.32 2.29 6.31
N GLY A 241 10.15 1.86 6.77
CA GLY A 241 8.95 2.71 6.84
C GLY A 241 8.40 3.18 5.49
N LEU A 242 8.86 2.62 4.37
CA LEU A 242 8.32 2.90 3.05
C LEU A 242 7.05 2.08 2.82
N GLY A 243 5.92 2.75 2.68
CA GLY A 243 4.62 2.12 2.46
C GLY A 243 3.54 2.72 3.35
N LYS A 244 2.28 2.40 3.02
CA LYS A 244 1.13 2.88 3.79
C LYS A 244 1.29 2.50 5.26
N ARG A 245 0.93 3.40 6.18
CA ARG A 245 0.91 3.06 7.60
C ARG A 245 0.06 1.81 7.85
N LYS A 246 0.66 0.83 8.54
CA LYS A 246 -0.03 -0.34 9.09
C LYS A 246 -0.85 0.09 10.30
N ILE A 247 -2.17 0.03 10.19
CA ILE A 247 -3.14 0.46 11.18
C ILE A 247 -3.62 -0.70 12.05
N ARG A 248 -3.49 -1.95 11.59
CA ARG A 248 -3.81 -3.15 12.37
C ARG A 248 -2.57 -4.00 12.59
N LYS A 249 -2.52 -4.65 13.76
CA LYS A 249 -1.49 -5.64 14.06
C LYS A 249 -1.97 -7.04 13.69
N PHE A 250 -1.05 -7.84 13.17
CA PHE A 250 -1.23 -9.27 12.92
C PHE A 250 0.01 -10.04 13.39
N ASP A 251 0.81 -9.45 14.28
CA ASP A 251 2.00 -10.07 14.85
C ASP A 251 1.64 -10.97 16.05
N GLU A 252 2.65 -11.53 16.71
CA GLU A 252 2.50 -12.45 17.85
C GLU A 252 1.70 -11.84 19.01
N SER A 253 1.58 -10.51 19.09
CA SER A 253 0.72 -9.86 20.09
C SER A 253 -0.78 -10.11 19.87
N GLN A 254 -1.18 -10.78 18.79
CA GLN A 254 -2.56 -11.17 18.51
C GLN A 254 -2.80 -12.68 18.65
N GLU A 255 -1.87 -13.43 19.23
CA GLU A 255 -1.98 -14.89 19.37
C GLU A 255 -3.24 -15.32 20.15
N ASP A 256 -3.63 -14.56 21.17
CA ASP A 256 -4.79 -14.83 22.03
C ASP A 256 -6.14 -14.78 21.31
N VAL A 257 -6.20 -14.05 20.18
CA VAL A 257 -7.40 -13.88 19.35
C VAL A 257 -7.27 -14.55 17.97
N SER A 258 -6.27 -15.42 17.80
CA SER A 258 -5.97 -16.08 16.53
C SER A 258 -6.10 -17.60 16.62
N ASP A 259 -6.58 -18.23 15.55
CA ASP A 259 -6.77 -19.68 15.45
C ASP A 259 -5.95 -20.30 14.28
N VAL A 260 -5.23 -19.47 13.53
CA VAL A 260 -4.31 -19.88 12.47
C VAL A 260 -3.21 -18.83 12.27
N ILE A 261 -2.02 -19.29 11.90
CA ILE A 261 -0.89 -18.45 11.52
C ILE A 261 -0.66 -18.60 10.02
N LEU A 262 -0.74 -17.50 9.28
CA LEU A 262 -0.35 -17.46 7.87
C LEU A 262 1.09 -16.99 7.76
N VAL A 263 1.95 -17.77 7.10
CA VAL A 263 3.38 -17.47 6.97
C VAL A 263 3.67 -17.05 5.54
N VAL A 264 4.04 -15.77 5.33
CA VAL A 264 4.43 -15.22 4.03
C VAL A 264 5.91 -14.90 4.06
N ARG A 265 6.70 -15.64 3.27
CA ARG A 265 8.18 -15.64 3.39
C ARG A 265 8.60 -15.91 4.84
N ASP A 266 9.23 -14.95 5.51
CA ASP A 266 9.70 -15.06 6.89
C ASP A 266 8.80 -14.31 7.89
N THR A 267 7.65 -13.77 7.43
CA THR A 267 6.72 -13.00 8.26
C THR A 267 5.51 -13.84 8.64
N LYS A 268 5.21 -13.90 9.94
CA LYS A 268 4.02 -14.58 10.51
C LYS A 268 2.87 -13.60 10.69
N PHE A 269 1.67 -14.01 10.30
CA PHE A 269 0.42 -13.28 10.45
C PHE A 269 -0.56 -14.10 11.30
N TYR A 270 -0.86 -13.63 12.50
CA TYR A 270 -1.80 -14.23 13.45
C TYR A 270 -3.21 -13.70 13.14
N VAL A 271 -4.11 -14.60 12.73
CA VAL A 271 -5.43 -14.23 12.19
C VAL A 271 -6.53 -15.24 12.59
N SER A 272 -7.80 -14.85 12.40
CA SER A 272 -8.97 -15.72 12.55
C SER A 272 -9.39 -16.37 11.22
N LYS A 273 -9.34 -17.69 11.19
CA LYS A 273 -9.73 -18.60 10.12
C LYS A 273 -11.18 -18.39 9.72
N MET A 274 -12.08 -18.35 10.70
CA MET A 274 -13.51 -18.15 10.45
C MET A 274 -13.78 -16.78 9.83
N TYR A 275 -13.10 -15.75 10.32
CA TYR A 275 -13.23 -14.41 9.78
C TYR A 275 -12.73 -14.34 8.33
N LEU A 276 -11.52 -14.83 8.05
CA LEU A 276 -10.99 -14.86 6.69
C LEU A 276 -11.87 -15.68 5.73
N ALA A 277 -12.39 -16.81 6.19
CA ALA A 277 -13.30 -17.65 5.39
C ALA A 277 -14.64 -16.97 5.10
N ALA A 278 -15.15 -16.16 6.03
CA ALA A 278 -16.38 -15.39 5.81
C ALA A 278 -16.17 -14.29 4.76
N GLN A 279 -14.97 -13.69 4.72
CA GLN A 279 -14.65 -12.58 3.81
C GLN A 279 -14.08 -13.02 2.45
N SER A 280 -13.61 -14.26 2.33
CA SER A 280 -12.96 -14.74 1.11
C SER A 280 -13.30 -16.23 0.83
N PRO A 281 -13.96 -16.54 -0.29
CA PRO A 281 -14.20 -17.93 -0.72
C PRO A 281 -12.91 -18.74 -0.89
N ILE A 282 -11.81 -18.07 -1.24
CA ILE A 282 -10.49 -18.67 -1.34
C ILE A 282 -10.00 -19.12 0.04
N PHE A 283 -10.00 -18.23 1.03
CA PHE A 283 -9.62 -18.62 2.39
C PHE A 283 -10.58 -19.64 3.00
N LYS A 284 -11.86 -19.58 2.65
CA LYS A 284 -12.83 -20.63 3.02
C LYS A 284 -12.41 -21.99 2.47
N THR A 285 -12.06 -22.04 1.18
CA THR A 285 -11.61 -23.27 0.53
C THR A 285 -10.28 -23.76 1.10
N LEU A 286 -9.31 -22.86 1.29
CA LEU A 286 -7.97 -23.19 1.78
C LEU A 286 -7.98 -23.65 3.24
N LEU A 287 -8.69 -22.94 4.11
CA LEU A 287 -8.62 -23.12 5.56
C LEU A 287 -9.74 -23.99 6.14
N LEU A 288 -10.88 -24.12 5.45
CA LEU A 288 -12.03 -24.93 5.88
C LEU A 288 -12.39 -26.05 4.89
N GLY A 289 -11.76 -26.10 3.72
CA GLY A 289 -11.98 -27.15 2.73
C GLY A 289 -11.16 -28.41 3.00
N ASN A 290 -11.09 -29.26 1.98
CA ASN A 290 -10.46 -30.58 2.05
C ASN A 290 -8.94 -30.56 1.81
N PHE A 291 -8.33 -29.38 1.74
CA PHE A 291 -6.88 -29.21 1.59
C PHE A 291 -6.14 -29.58 2.88
N SER A 292 -4.86 -29.92 2.77
CA SER A 292 -4.05 -30.29 3.94
C SER A 292 -3.89 -29.14 4.94
N GLU A 293 -3.92 -27.92 4.43
CA GLU A 293 -3.78 -26.64 5.10
C GLU A 293 -4.91 -26.39 6.10
N SER A 294 -6.11 -26.95 5.86
CA SER A 294 -7.24 -26.78 6.78
C SER A 294 -6.99 -27.39 8.17
N LYS A 295 -6.10 -28.40 8.23
CA LYS A 295 -5.69 -29.09 9.46
C LYS A 295 -4.44 -28.51 10.10
N GLN A 296 -3.79 -27.54 9.46
CA GLN A 296 -2.55 -26.94 9.94
C GLN A 296 -2.84 -25.73 10.84
N SER A 297 -2.03 -25.56 11.88
CA SER A 297 -1.99 -24.35 12.71
C SER A 297 -1.14 -23.24 12.08
N GLU A 298 -0.15 -23.61 11.26
CA GLU A 298 0.65 -22.69 10.44
C GLU A 298 0.53 -23.04 8.95
N VAL A 299 0.10 -22.10 8.12
CA VAL A 299 -0.10 -22.28 6.67
C VAL A 299 0.86 -21.36 5.92
N LYS A 300 1.73 -21.94 5.09
CA LYS A 300 2.70 -21.17 4.28
C LYS A 300 2.08 -20.69 2.97
N LEU A 301 2.19 -19.40 2.69
CA LEU A 301 1.76 -18.75 1.46
C LEU A 301 2.99 -18.21 0.71
N ASN A 302 3.10 -18.54 -0.59
CA ASN A 302 4.22 -18.13 -1.44
C ASN A 302 3.78 -17.03 -2.42
N GLY A 303 4.70 -16.49 -3.23
CA GLY A 303 4.36 -15.60 -4.36
C GLY A 303 3.79 -14.22 -4.01
N ILE A 304 3.61 -13.90 -2.73
CA ILE A 304 3.05 -12.63 -2.25
C ILE A 304 4.11 -11.89 -1.42
N ASP A 305 4.11 -10.55 -1.51
CA ASP A 305 4.96 -9.72 -0.67
C ASP A 305 4.33 -9.55 0.71
N PRO A 306 5.08 -9.68 1.83
CA PRO A 306 4.51 -9.58 3.17
C PRO A 306 3.82 -8.24 3.44
N ASP A 307 4.29 -7.12 2.88
CA ASP A 307 3.64 -5.83 3.09
C ASP A 307 2.33 -5.74 2.31
N ASP A 308 2.33 -6.17 1.04
CA ASP A 308 1.11 -6.27 0.24
C ASP A 308 0.06 -7.17 0.92
N PHE A 309 0.51 -8.30 1.50
CA PHE A 309 -0.37 -9.21 2.24
C PHE A 309 -0.94 -8.59 3.51
N HIS A 310 -0.12 -7.80 4.22
CA HIS A 310 -0.59 -7.07 5.40
C HIS A 310 -1.74 -6.13 5.04
N TYR A 311 -1.60 -5.30 4.01
CA TYR A 311 -2.68 -4.38 3.60
C TYR A 311 -3.91 -5.11 3.10
N PHE A 312 -3.74 -6.28 2.46
CA PHE A 312 -4.85 -7.14 2.09
C PHE A 312 -5.61 -7.66 3.31
N LEU A 313 -4.91 -8.08 4.36
CA LEU A 313 -5.55 -8.46 5.62
C LEU A 313 -6.28 -7.27 6.24
N GLU A 314 -5.65 -6.10 6.36
CA GLU A 314 -6.33 -4.90 6.86
C GLU A 314 -7.65 -4.64 6.14
N LEU A 315 -7.65 -4.76 4.81
CA LEU A 315 -8.84 -4.60 3.98
C LEU A 315 -9.91 -5.66 4.25
N LEU A 316 -9.53 -6.95 4.37
CA LEU A 316 -10.47 -8.01 4.74
C LEU A 316 -11.08 -7.77 6.13
N TYR A 317 -10.30 -7.19 7.04
CA TYR A 317 -10.74 -6.83 8.39
C TYR A 317 -11.51 -5.51 8.46
N GLY A 318 -11.83 -4.91 7.31
CA GLY A 318 -12.69 -3.73 7.20
C GLY A 318 -11.97 -2.41 7.51
N GLU A 319 -10.65 -2.40 7.56
CA GLU A 319 -9.88 -1.18 7.78
C GLU A 319 -9.90 -0.29 6.52
N SER A 320 -10.10 1.02 6.69
CA SER A 320 -10.29 1.92 5.55
C SER A 320 -9.01 2.08 4.72
N ALA A 321 -9.16 2.03 3.39
CA ALA A 321 -8.11 2.42 2.46
C ALA A 321 -7.76 3.92 2.56
N VAL A 322 -8.68 4.71 3.12
CA VAL A 322 -8.63 6.16 3.25
C VAL A 322 -8.02 6.54 4.61
N ASP A 323 -7.09 7.49 4.57
CA ASP A 323 -6.39 8.07 5.71
C ASP A 323 -7.37 8.57 6.78
N GLY A 324 -7.01 8.41 8.06
CA GLY A 324 -7.89 8.55 9.23
C GLY A 324 -8.44 9.96 9.50
N ASN A 325 -8.20 10.91 8.59
CA ASN A 325 -8.67 12.30 8.69
C ASN A 325 -10.19 12.43 8.51
N VAL A 326 -10.85 11.52 7.79
CA VAL A 326 -12.32 11.54 7.62
C VAL A 326 -13.04 11.10 8.90
N MET A 327 -12.48 10.14 9.65
CA MET A 327 -13.08 9.64 10.90
C MET A 327 -12.96 10.64 12.05
N ARG A 328 -11.92 11.49 12.07
CA ARG A 328 -11.75 12.51 13.12
C ARG A 328 -12.87 13.56 13.10
N ALA A 329 -13.34 13.94 11.91
CA ALA A 329 -14.48 14.85 11.74
C ALA A 329 -15.78 14.27 12.32
N PHE A 330 -15.98 12.94 12.20
CA PHE A 330 -17.14 12.25 12.76
C PHE A 330 -17.17 12.23 14.29
N PHE A 331 -16.02 12.13 14.96
CA PHE A 331 -15.94 12.12 16.43
C PHE A 331 -15.83 13.52 17.05
N GLN A 332 -15.40 14.54 16.31
CA GLN A 332 -15.26 15.91 16.82
C GLN A 332 -16.52 16.78 16.62
N GLY A 333 -17.50 16.34 15.83
CA GLY A 333 -18.80 17.02 15.67
C GLY A 333 -19.75 16.96 16.88
N ARG A 334 -19.31 16.47 18.05
CA ARG A 334 -20.18 16.29 19.24
C ARG A 334 -19.65 16.87 20.56
N SER A 335 -18.78 17.88 20.53
CA SER A 335 -18.49 18.71 21.72
C SER A 335 -18.75 20.18 21.44
N GLY A 336 -20.03 20.57 21.45
CA GLY A 336 -20.43 21.93 21.13
C GLY A 336 -21.83 22.28 21.64
N THR A 337 -22.19 21.87 22.85
CA THR A 337 -23.31 22.50 23.58
C THR A 337 -22.93 22.72 25.03
N THR A 338 -22.84 24.00 25.39
CA THR A 338 -22.70 24.50 26.76
C THR A 338 -23.93 24.11 27.56
N GLY A 339 -23.78 23.18 28.52
CA GLY A 339 -24.79 22.92 29.54
C GLY A 339 -24.90 24.10 30.53
N PRO A 340 -26.10 24.37 31.08
CA PRO A 340 -26.32 25.51 31.95
C PRO A 340 -25.60 25.34 33.30
N LYS A 341 -25.01 26.44 33.78
CA LYS A 341 -24.41 26.55 35.12
C LYS A 341 -25.46 26.29 36.19
N VAL A 342 -25.16 25.34 37.07
CA VAL A 342 -25.88 25.14 38.35
C VAL A 342 -25.45 26.26 39.31
N PRO A 343 -26.37 26.98 39.98
CA PRO A 343 -26.00 27.92 41.03
C PRO A 343 -25.67 27.16 42.31
N THR A 344 -24.51 27.47 42.88
CA THR A 344 -24.11 27.14 44.25
C THR A 344 -25.02 27.85 45.26
N PHE A 345 -25.50 27.09 46.25
CA PHE A 345 -25.81 27.58 47.59
C PHE A 345 -24.82 26.96 48.57
#